data_AF-A0A7L4PFE1-F1
#
_entry.id   AF-A0A7L4PFE1-F1
#
_cell.length_a   1.000
_cell.length_b   1.000
_cell.length_c   1.000
_cell.angle_alpha   90.00
_cell.angle_beta   90.00
_cell.angle_gamma   90.00
#
_symmetry.space_group_name_H-M   'P 1'
#
loop_
_entity.id
_entity.type
_entity.pdbx_description
1 polymer ?
#
loop_
_entity_poly.entity_id
_entity_poly.type
_entity_poly.pdbx_seq_one_letter_code
_entity_poly.pdbx_strand_id
1 'polypeptide(L)'
;DILSKDVIIEKGPTSFKPGPIVGELQSAGISAAIEGGKVIIREKKIVAKKGEAVSSKLAEMLRRLDIYPMEVGLDLRAAYGDGIIYESLAIDELKYFSDFTSAAQNAFNLAINIEYPSKDTIHVLLSKACTGSRNLAIEAAIFEPDIMESIIYRAYAQVTSISKLIKKKGV
;
A
#
# COMPACT_ATOMS: atom_id res chain seq x y z
N ASP A 1 -12.67 21.06 -26.20
CA ASP A 1 -12.86 19.62 -25.91
C ASP A 1 -13.34 19.40 -24.50
N ILE A 2 -14.11 18.33 -24.29
CA ILE A 2 -14.59 17.88 -22.97
C ILE A 2 -13.59 16.89 -22.37
N LEU A 3 -13.28 17.03 -21.09
CA LEU A 3 -12.32 16.14 -20.41
C LEU A 3 -12.93 14.77 -20.08
N SER A 4 -12.11 13.72 -20.24
CA SER A 4 -12.40 12.35 -19.80
C SER A 4 -11.99 12.07 -18.33
N LYS A 5 -11.00 12.79 -17.80
CA LYS A 5 -10.45 12.70 -16.43
C LYS A 5 -10.17 14.11 -15.89
N ASP A 6 -10.10 14.29 -14.58
CA ASP A 6 -9.76 15.59 -13.98
C ASP A 6 -8.31 15.99 -14.32
N VAL A 7 -8.08 17.25 -14.72
CA VAL A 7 -6.69 17.76 -14.88
C VAL A 7 -6.20 18.28 -13.54
N ILE A 8 -5.22 17.58 -12.97
CA ILE A 8 -4.54 17.97 -11.74
C ILE A 8 -3.16 18.51 -12.10
N ILE A 9 -2.85 19.70 -11.61
CA ILE A 9 -1.50 20.24 -11.69
C ILE A 9 -0.84 20.06 -10.33
N GLU A 10 0.31 19.38 -10.30
CA GLU A 10 1.10 19.18 -9.09
C GLU A 10 1.91 20.45 -8.73
N LYS A 11 2.16 20.62 -7.43
CA LYS A 11 3.03 21.69 -6.93
C LYS A 11 4.48 21.39 -7.32
N GLY A 12 5.16 22.34 -7.95
CA GLY A 12 6.57 22.17 -8.29
C GLY A 12 7.20 23.34 -9.05
N PRO A 13 8.54 23.41 -9.09
CA PRO A 13 9.26 24.36 -9.92
C PRO A 13 9.12 23.96 -11.39
N THR A 14 8.75 24.92 -12.24
CA THR A 14 8.70 24.73 -13.69
C THR A 14 10.03 25.16 -14.33
N SER A 15 10.30 24.68 -15.55
CA SER A 15 11.50 25.02 -16.32
C SER A 15 11.44 26.41 -16.97
N PHE A 16 10.40 27.20 -16.72
CA PHE A 16 10.18 28.49 -17.38
C PHE A 16 10.95 29.62 -16.70
N LYS A 17 11.56 30.48 -17.53
CA LYS A 17 12.20 31.73 -17.10
C LYS A 17 11.14 32.76 -16.68
N PRO A 18 11.45 33.67 -15.73
CA PRO A 18 10.55 34.74 -15.33
C PRO A 18 10.19 35.62 -16.54
N GLY A 19 8.89 35.83 -16.76
CA GLY A 19 8.40 36.56 -17.93
C GLY A 19 6.87 36.65 -17.95
N PRO A 20 6.27 37.06 -19.08
CA PRO A 20 4.81 37.21 -19.22
C PRO A 20 4.04 35.89 -19.00
N ILE A 21 4.73 34.75 -19.08
CA ILE A 21 4.17 33.42 -18.84
C ILE A 21 3.55 33.25 -17.45
N VAL A 22 4.00 34.01 -16.45
CA VAL A 22 3.41 34.00 -15.10
C VAL A 22 1.98 34.56 -15.12
N GLY A 23 1.76 35.64 -15.88
CA GLY A 23 0.44 36.23 -16.08
C GLY A 23 -0.46 35.35 -16.94
N GLU A 24 0.09 34.69 -17.96
CA GLU A 24 -0.64 33.71 -18.78
C GLU A 24 -1.13 32.52 -17.94
N LEU A 25 -0.27 31.95 -17.09
CA LEU A 25 -0.61 30.86 -16.17
C LEU A 25 -1.68 31.27 -15.16
N GLN A 26 -1.55 32.45 -14.54
CA GLN A 26 -2.55 32.98 -13.63
C GLN A 26 -3.89 33.24 -14.33
N SER A 27 -3.87 33.75 -15.57
CA SER A 27 -5.08 33.97 -16.38
C SER A 27 -5.78 32.68 -16.79
N ALA A 28 -5.03 31.57 -16.88
CA ALA A 28 -5.55 30.24 -17.12
C ALA A 28 -6.04 29.54 -15.83
N GLY A 29 -5.99 30.20 -14.67
CA GLY A 29 -6.45 29.65 -13.39
C GLY A 29 -5.40 28.81 -12.63
N ILE A 30 -4.13 28.85 -13.09
CA ILE A 30 -2.98 28.16 -12.50
C ILE A 30 -2.21 29.14 -11.62
N SER A 31 -2.18 28.88 -10.31
CA SER A 31 -1.49 29.74 -9.33
C SER A 31 0.03 29.60 -9.44
N ALA A 32 0.66 30.41 -10.29
CA ALA A 32 2.12 30.46 -10.48
C ALA A 32 2.73 31.71 -9.82
N ALA A 33 3.95 31.58 -9.30
CA ALA A 33 4.73 32.68 -8.71
C ALA A 33 6.21 32.57 -9.07
N ILE A 34 6.93 33.69 -8.97
CA ILE A 34 8.38 33.72 -9.21
C ILE A 34 9.07 33.54 -7.87
N GLU A 35 9.84 32.47 -7.73
CA GLU A 35 10.66 32.19 -6.54
C GLU A 35 12.06 31.76 -7.01
N GLY A 36 13.10 32.45 -6.54
CA GLY A 36 14.49 32.11 -6.87
C GLY A 36 14.87 32.23 -8.35
N GLY A 37 14.22 33.10 -9.11
CA GLY A 37 14.50 33.28 -10.54
C GLY A 37 13.89 32.20 -11.45
N LYS A 38 12.98 31.36 -10.93
CA LYS A 38 12.20 30.37 -11.69
C LYS A 38 10.71 30.51 -11.38
N VAL A 39 9.85 30.07 -12.30
CA VAL A 39 8.39 30.06 -12.10
C VAL A 39 8.00 28.77 -11.35
N ILE A 40 7.34 28.91 -10.21
CA ILE A 40 6.88 27.80 -9.36
C ILE A 40 5.35 27.80 -9.30
N ILE A 41 4.74 26.62 -9.40
CA ILE A 41 3.31 26.42 -9.14
C ILE A 41 3.11 26.34 -7.64
N ARG A 42 2.35 27.27 -7.06
CA ARG A 42 2.20 27.42 -5.59
C ARG A 42 1.45 26.27 -4.93
N GLU A 43 0.40 25.80 -5.58
CA GLU A 43 -0.58 24.88 -5.00
C GLU A 43 -1.02 23.83 -6.01
N LYS A 44 -1.25 22.62 -5.50
CA LYS A 44 -1.90 21.55 -6.25
C LYS A 44 -3.37 21.90 -6.45
N LYS A 45 -3.79 22.09 -7.69
CA LYS A 45 -5.16 22.52 -8.00
C LYS A 45 -5.72 21.75 -9.20
N ILE A 46 -7.01 21.42 -9.12
CA ILE A 46 -7.79 20.91 -10.25
C ILE A 46 -8.16 22.11 -11.11
N VAL A 47 -7.62 22.16 -12.33
CA VAL A 47 -7.82 23.31 -13.24
C VAL A 47 -9.05 23.16 -14.12
N ALA A 48 -9.48 21.93 -14.37
CA ALA A 48 -10.72 21.61 -15.07
C ALA A 48 -11.19 20.23 -14.60
N LYS A 49 -12.50 20.11 -14.32
CA LYS A 49 -13.12 18.85 -13.92
C LYS A 49 -13.53 18.03 -15.13
N LYS A 50 -13.70 16.72 -14.93
CA LYS A 50 -14.29 15.79 -15.89
C LYS A 50 -15.63 16.33 -16.42
N GLY A 51 -15.76 16.42 -17.74
CA GLY A 51 -16.95 16.94 -18.42
C GLY A 51 -17.01 18.46 -18.63
N GLU A 52 -16.04 19.24 -18.12
CA GLU A 52 -15.95 20.67 -18.43
C GLU A 52 -15.22 20.92 -19.74
N ALA A 53 -15.59 21.98 -20.46
CA ALA A 53 -14.93 22.39 -21.69
C ALA A 53 -13.63 23.15 -21.37
N VAL A 54 -12.49 22.69 -21.91
CA VAL A 54 -11.20 23.40 -21.76
C VAL A 54 -11.19 24.63 -22.65
N SER A 55 -10.88 25.79 -22.06
CA SER A 55 -10.61 27.01 -22.83
C SER A 55 -9.31 26.87 -23.64
N SER A 56 -9.24 27.46 -24.83
CA SER A 56 -8.06 27.38 -25.70
C SER A 56 -6.77 27.82 -24.98
N LYS A 57 -6.86 28.86 -24.15
CA LYS A 57 -5.75 29.35 -23.32
C LYS A 57 -5.26 28.32 -22.30
N LEU A 58 -6.16 27.60 -21.64
CA LEU A 58 -5.80 26.55 -20.68
C LEU A 58 -5.14 25.35 -21.39
N ALA A 59 -5.65 24.94 -22.55
CA ALA A 59 -5.10 23.85 -23.32
C ALA A 59 -3.67 24.14 -23.85
N GLU A 60 -3.37 25.39 -24.20
CA GLU A 60 -2.03 25.80 -24.61
C GLU A 60 -1.05 25.77 -23.43
N MET A 61 -1.47 26.23 -22.26
CA MET A 61 -0.64 26.19 -21.05
C MET A 61 -0.38 24.76 -20.57
N LEU A 62 -1.38 23.88 -20.62
CA LEU A 62 -1.20 22.46 -20.27
C LEU A 62 -0.23 21.76 -21.22
N ARG A 63 -0.29 22.05 -22.53
CA ARG A 63 0.69 21.58 -23.51
C ARG A 63 2.10 22.08 -23.21
N ARG A 64 2.27 23.36 -22.83
CA ARG A 64 3.57 23.90 -22.43
C ARG A 64 4.12 23.21 -21.17
N LEU A 65 3.25 22.77 -20.26
CA LEU A 65 3.63 22.01 -19.06
C LEU A 65 3.82 20.50 -19.34
N ASP A 66 3.75 20.06 -20.60
CA ASP A 66 3.77 18.64 -21.00
C ASP A 66 2.69 17.77 -20.31
N ILE A 67 1.59 18.40 -19.90
CA ILE A 67 0.43 17.72 -19.31
C ILE A 67 -0.58 17.46 -20.42
N TYR A 68 -0.77 16.18 -20.76
CA TYR A 68 -1.73 15.72 -21.76
C TYR A 68 -2.95 15.11 -21.07
N PRO A 69 -4.03 15.87 -20.87
CA PRO A 69 -5.18 15.40 -20.09
C PRO A 69 -6.10 14.45 -20.83
N MET A 70 -5.89 14.26 -22.13
CA MET A 70 -6.65 13.35 -22.97
C MET A 70 -5.73 12.27 -23.51
N GLU A 71 -6.02 11.03 -23.15
CA GLU A 71 -5.43 9.85 -23.76
C GLU A 71 -6.17 9.61 -25.08
N VAL A 72 -5.52 9.90 -26.21
CA VAL A 72 -6.04 9.54 -27.54
C VAL A 72 -5.47 8.16 -27.87
N GLY A 73 -6.31 7.13 -27.82
CA GLY A 73 -5.91 5.74 -28.06
C GLY A 73 -7.07 4.90 -28.60
N LEU A 74 -6.76 3.66 -28.96
CA LEU A 74 -7.76 2.65 -29.32
C LEU A 74 -8.21 1.92 -28.05
N ASP A 75 -9.51 1.93 -27.77
CA ASP A 75 -10.10 1.15 -26.68
C ASP A 75 -10.48 -0.24 -27.20
N LEU A 76 -9.76 -1.27 -26.74
CA LEU A 76 -9.96 -2.64 -27.17
C LEU A 76 -11.22 -3.21 -26.50
N ARG A 77 -12.30 -3.38 -27.28
CA ARG A 77 -13.58 -3.89 -26.77
C ARG A 77 -13.57 -5.40 -26.50
N ALA A 78 -12.94 -6.16 -27.39
CA ALA A 78 -12.79 -7.60 -27.27
C ALA A 78 -11.70 -8.08 -28.23
N ALA A 79 -11.04 -9.17 -27.87
CA ALA A 79 -10.18 -9.94 -28.76
C ALA A 79 -10.75 -11.35 -28.93
N TYR A 80 -10.68 -11.91 -30.13
CA TYR A 80 -11.05 -13.30 -30.38
C TYR A 80 -9.80 -14.09 -30.76
N GLY A 81 -9.55 -15.18 -30.03
CA GLY A 81 -8.40 -16.07 -30.27
C GLY A 81 -8.71 -17.47 -29.75
N ASP A 82 -8.31 -18.51 -30.49
CA ASP A 82 -8.49 -19.92 -30.11
C ASP A 82 -9.93 -20.31 -29.71
N GLY A 83 -10.94 -19.70 -30.35
CA GLY A 83 -12.35 -19.99 -30.05
C GLY A 83 -12.89 -19.27 -28.80
N ILE A 84 -12.09 -18.45 -28.13
CA ILE A 84 -12.44 -17.73 -26.91
C ILE A 84 -12.52 -16.24 -27.21
N ILE A 85 -13.56 -15.59 -26.66
CA ILE A 85 -13.71 -14.14 -26.68
C ILE A 85 -13.12 -13.61 -25.36
N TYR A 86 -12.08 -12.80 -25.49
CA TYR A 86 -11.45 -12.11 -24.38
C TYR A 86 -11.99 -10.67 -24.30
N GLU A 87 -12.71 -10.36 -23.23
CA GLU A 87 -13.28 -9.03 -22.99
C GLU A 87 -12.26 -8.07 -22.34
N SER A 88 -11.24 -8.60 -21.66
CA SER A 88 -10.18 -7.82 -21.02
C SER A 88 -8.83 -8.48 -21.26
N LEU A 89 -7.93 -7.77 -21.93
CA LEU A 89 -6.54 -8.18 -22.15
C LEU A 89 -5.56 -7.50 -21.18
N ALA A 90 -6.07 -6.75 -20.21
CA ALA A 90 -5.23 -6.11 -19.20
C ALA A 90 -4.75 -7.15 -18.18
N ILE A 91 -3.57 -7.72 -18.43
CA ILE A 91 -2.89 -8.66 -17.55
C ILE A 91 -1.85 -7.88 -16.74
N ASP A 92 -1.97 -7.91 -15.42
CA ASP A 92 -0.99 -7.36 -14.49
C ASP A 92 -0.15 -8.50 -13.89
N GLU A 93 1.03 -8.72 -14.44
CA GLU A 93 1.94 -9.79 -14.03
C GLU A 93 2.31 -9.71 -12.54
N LEU A 94 2.45 -8.51 -11.98
CA LEU A 94 2.80 -8.32 -10.58
C LEU A 94 1.67 -8.79 -9.66
N LYS A 95 0.42 -8.50 -10.06
CA LYS A 95 -0.75 -8.97 -9.33
C LYS A 95 -0.85 -10.50 -9.36
N TYR A 96 -0.65 -11.12 -10.52
CA TYR A 96 -0.69 -12.59 -10.63
C TYR A 96 0.39 -13.27 -9.77
N PHE A 97 1.60 -12.71 -9.75
CA PHE A 97 2.66 -13.21 -8.89
C PHE A 97 2.29 -13.09 -7.40
N SER A 98 1.75 -11.94 -7.00
CA SER A 98 1.24 -11.72 -5.64
C SER A 98 0.14 -12.70 -5.27
N ASP A 99 -0.83 -12.94 -6.15
CA ASP A 99 -1.93 -13.87 -5.93
C ASP A 99 -1.43 -15.31 -5.77
N PHE A 100 -0.44 -15.72 -6.57
CA PHE A 100 0.18 -17.05 -6.46
C PHE A 100 0.89 -17.24 -5.12
N THR A 101 1.69 -16.26 -4.70
CA THR A 101 2.38 -16.33 -3.39
C THR A 101 1.38 -16.40 -2.23
N SER A 102 0.30 -15.62 -2.31
CA SER A 102 -0.78 -15.61 -1.32
C SER A 102 -1.51 -16.95 -1.27
N ALA A 103 -1.80 -17.55 -2.42
CA ALA A 103 -2.44 -18.86 -2.50
C ALA A 103 -1.58 -19.96 -1.87
N ALA A 104 -0.27 -19.96 -2.12
CA ALA A 104 0.67 -20.92 -1.52
C ALA A 104 0.71 -20.79 0.02
N GLN A 105 0.77 -19.56 0.53
CA GLN A 105 0.72 -19.30 1.97
C GLN A 105 -0.60 -19.77 2.59
N ASN A 106 -1.72 -19.48 1.94
CA ASN A 106 -3.04 -19.91 2.40
C ASN A 106 -3.17 -21.43 2.45
N ALA A 107 -2.67 -22.14 1.43
CA ALA A 107 -2.67 -23.59 1.40
C ALA A 107 -1.80 -24.19 2.53
N PHE A 108 -0.62 -23.62 2.76
CA PHE A 108 0.26 -24.04 3.85
C PHE A 108 -0.36 -23.80 5.23
N ASN A 109 -0.96 -22.63 5.44
CA ASN A 109 -1.66 -22.30 6.67
C ASN A 109 -2.86 -23.22 6.92
N LEU A 110 -3.62 -23.53 5.86
CA LEU A 110 -4.72 -24.49 5.94
C LEU A 110 -4.19 -25.86 6.40
N ALA A 111 -3.13 -26.36 5.76
CA ALA A 111 -2.53 -27.65 6.09
C ALA A 111 -2.05 -27.73 7.55
N ILE A 112 -1.43 -26.66 8.08
CA ILE A 112 -1.02 -26.59 9.48
C ILE A 112 -2.23 -26.57 10.43
N ASN A 113 -3.29 -25.85 10.07
CA ASN A 113 -4.46 -25.70 10.94
C ASN A 113 -5.30 -26.97 11.01
N ILE A 114 -5.37 -27.75 9.92
CA ILE A 114 -6.01 -29.08 9.92
C ILE A 114 -5.08 -30.20 10.40
N GLU A 115 -3.86 -29.86 10.84
CA GLU A 115 -2.84 -30.81 11.32
C GLU A 115 -2.45 -31.87 10.28
N TYR A 116 -2.50 -31.53 8.99
CA TYR A 116 -2.18 -32.47 7.91
C TYR A 116 -0.66 -32.65 7.77
N PRO A 117 -0.12 -33.87 8.00
CA PRO A 117 1.30 -34.11 7.93
C PRO A 117 1.77 -34.29 6.48
N SER A 118 2.57 -33.33 6.00
CA SER A 118 3.29 -33.39 4.73
C SER A 118 4.78 -33.17 4.96
N LYS A 119 5.62 -33.44 3.96
CA LYS A 119 7.07 -33.20 4.06
C LYS A 119 7.39 -31.75 4.44
N ASP A 120 6.57 -30.81 3.98
CA ASP A 120 6.78 -29.38 4.20
C ASP A 120 6.19 -28.91 5.55
N THR A 121 5.13 -29.56 6.05
CA THR A 121 4.44 -29.14 7.28
C THR A 121 4.90 -29.88 8.54
N ILE A 122 5.49 -31.08 8.40
CA ILE A 122 5.75 -31.97 9.54
C ILE A 122 6.65 -31.35 10.61
N HIS A 123 7.71 -30.65 10.20
CA HIS A 123 8.62 -29.98 11.13
C HIS A 123 7.91 -28.88 11.93
N VAL A 124 7.08 -28.08 11.25
CA VAL A 124 6.33 -26.99 11.89
C VAL A 124 5.27 -27.55 12.84
N LEU A 125 4.58 -28.63 12.46
CA LEU A 125 3.61 -29.30 13.34
C LEU A 125 4.27 -29.84 14.61
N LEU A 126 5.44 -30.49 14.49
CA LEU A 126 6.19 -30.97 15.65
C LEU A 126 6.65 -29.83 16.57
N SER A 127 7.17 -28.75 16.01
CA SER A 127 7.56 -27.56 16.79
C SER A 127 6.36 -26.90 17.47
N LYS A 128 5.21 -26.83 16.79
CA LYS A 128 3.95 -26.30 17.34
C LYS A 128 3.46 -27.17 18.50
N ALA A 129 3.46 -28.50 18.33
CA ALA A 129 3.06 -29.44 19.38
C ALA A 129 4.00 -29.39 20.59
N CYS A 130 5.31 -29.31 20.37
CA CYS A 130 6.30 -29.21 21.43
C CYS A 130 6.14 -27.93 22.25
N THR A 131 6.02 -26.78 21.56
CA THR A 131 5.79 -25.48 22.20
C THR A 131 4.45 -25.46 22.94
N GLY A 132 3.38 -25.98 22.32
CA GLY A 132 2.06 -26.07 22.93
C GLY A 132 2.05 -26.92 24.21
N SER A 133 2.73 -28.06 24.19
CA SER A 133 2.86 -28.95 25.35
C SER A 133 3.63 -28.30 26.50
N ARG A 134 4.75 -27.61 26.18
CA ARG A 134 5.53 -26.86 27.17
C ARG A 134 4.71 -25.73 27.79
N ASN A 135 4.00 -24.96 26.96
CA ASN A 135 3.14 -23.88 27.44
C ASN A 135 2.05 -24.42 28.37
N LEU A 136 1.39 -25.53 27.99
CA LEU A 136 0.40 -26.18 28.84
C LEU A 136 1.00 -26.64 30.16
N ALA A 137 2.18 -27.28 30.16
CA ALA A 137 2.84 -27.73 31.37
C ALA A 137 3.22 -26.58 32.30
N ILE A 138 3.70 -25.47 31.75
CA ILE A 138 3.99 -24.24 32.50
C ILE A 138 2.69 -23.69 33.10
N GLU A 139 1.63 -23.54 32.30
CA GLU A 139 0.34 -22.99 32.75
C GLU A 139 -0.35 -23.85 33.82
N ALA A 140 -0.33 -25.16 33.64
CA ALA A 140 -0.89 -26.12 34.60
C ALA A 140 0.03 -26.37 35.81
N ALA A 141 1.21 -25.75 35.88
CA ALA A 141 2.22 -25.95 36.92
C ALA A 141 2.60 -27.44 37.13
N ILE A 142 2.76 -28.16 36.02
CA ILE A 142 3.22 -29.55 36.04
C ILE A 142 4.73 -29.54 36.27
N PHE A 143 5.17 -30.20 37.34
CA PHE A 143 6.57 -30.22 37.75
C PHE A 143 7.35 -31.30 37.00
N GLU A 144 7.99 -30.90 35.90
CA GLU A 144 8.91 -31.74 35.12
C GLU A 144 10.32 -31.11 35.13
N PRO A 145 11.41 -31.89 35.25
CA PRO A 145 12.78 -31.36 35.32
C PRO A 145 13.13 -30.41 34.17
N ASP A 146 12.71 -30.73 32.95
CA ASP A 146 13.00 -29.96 31.73
C ASP A 146 12.33 -28.58 31.69
N ILE A 147 11.27 -28.37 32.49
CA ILE A 147 10.44 -27.16 32.45
C ILE A 147 10.54 -26.37 33.76
N MET A 148 11.16 -26.96 34.80
CA MET A 148 11.29 -26.39 36.13
C MET A 148 11.88 -24.97 36.13
N GLU A 149 12.95 -24.75 35.35
CA GLU A 149 13.58 -23.44 35.21
C GLU A 149 12.60 -22.38 34.67
N SER A 150 11.80 -22.75 33.67
CA SER A 150 10.80 -21.86 33.07
C SER A 150 9.67 -21.52 34.06
N ILE A 151 9.25 -22.48 34.90
CA ILE A 151 8.24 -22.27 35.94
C ILE A 151 8.76 -21.29 37.00
N ILE A 152 9.99 -21.47 37.48
CA ILE A 152 10.62 -20.59 38.47
C ILE A 152 10.79 -19.18 37.89
N TYR A 153 11.26 -19.06 36.64
CA TYR A 153 11.40 -17.78 35.97
C TYR A 153 10.06 -17.04 35.87
N ARG A 154 8.99 -17.76 35.50
CA ARG A 154 7.65 -17.20 35.44
C ARG A 154 7.17 -16.71 36.81
N ALA A 155 7.36 -17.48 37.87
CA ALA A 155 7.01 -17.07 39.23
C ALA A 155 7.77 -15.81 39.66
N TYR A 156 9.07 -15.74 39.36
CA TYR A 156 9.89 -14.57 39.62
C TYR A 156 9.40 -13.32 38.86
N ALA A 157 9.05 -13.48 37.59
CA ALA A 157 8.50 -12.41 36.76
C ALA A 157 7.15 -11.88 37.31
N GLN A 158 6.28 -12.78 37.79
CA GLN A 158 5.02 -12.41 38.42
C GLN A 158 5.22 -11.64 39.73
N VAL A 159 6.09 -12.12 40.63
CA VAL A 159 6.41 -11.43 41.88
C VAL A 159 7.03 -10.05 41.62
N THR A 160 7.93 -9.95 40.65
CA THR A 160 8.54 -8.66 40.25
C THR A 160 7.49 -7.68 39.74
N SER A 161 6.53 -8.17 38.96
CA SER A 161 5.43 -7.35 38.42
C SER A 161 4.49 -6.87 39.53
N ILE A 162 4.13 -7.76 40.47
CA ILE A 162 3.32 -7.41 41.64
C ILE A 162 4.05 -6.38 42.52
N SER A 163 5.34 -6.58 42.79
CA SER A 163 6.15 -5.64 43.58
C SER A 163 6.17 -4.24 42.95
N LYS A 164 6.33 -4.15 41.62
CA LYS A 164 6.25 -2.88 40.88
C LYS A 164 4.88 -2.22 41.00
N LEU A 165 3.79 -2.99 40.92
CA LEU A 165 2.43 -2.47 41.05
C LEU A 165 2.13 -1.99 42.47
N ILE A 166 2.59 -2.70 43.50
CA ILE A 166 2.47 -2.28 44.91
C ILE A 166 3.22 -0.96 45.12
N LYS A 167 4.46 -0.83 44.62
CA LYS A 167 5.22 0.43 44.66
C LYS A 167 4.55 1.60 43.93
N LYS A 168 3.65 1.33 42.98
CA LYS A 168 2.91 2.36 42.23
C LYS A 168 1.57 2.71 42.88
N LYS A 169 1.02 1.84 43.74
CA LYS A 169 -0.35 1.95 44.28
C LYS A 169 -0.38 2.18 45.80
N GLY A 170 0.69 1.87 46.53
CA GLY A 170 0.90 2.29 47.91
C GLY A 170 1.77 3.55 47.92
N VAL A 171 1.24 4.61 48.56
CA VAL A 171 1.89 5.85 49.03
C VAL A 171 3.16 6.27 48.29
#